data_AF-A0A1G7R1H1-F1
#
_entry.id   AF-A0A1G7R1H1-F1
#
_cell.length_a   1.000
_cell.length_b   1.000
_cell.length_c   1.000
_cell.angle_alpha   90.00
_cell.angle_beta   90.00
_cell.angle_gamma   90.00
#
_symmetry.space_group_name_H-M   'P 1'
#
loop_
_entity.id
_entity.type
_entity.pdbx_description
1 polymer ?
#
loop_
_entity_poly.entity_id
_entity_poly.type
_entity_poly.pdbx_seq_one_letter_code
_entity_poly.pdbx_strand_id
1 'polypeptide(L)'
;MNMDSQDNPFKNSNFGQSLRCASQGLFQAIKSERNLKIHLLLAVIASGLALQFGFKTIEWAILIVTIGIVIFSELINTSIEAVIDLIVKDQWHPLAKKAKDIAAAAVLVTAIVSMLIGALLFLPYLF
;
A
#
# COMPACT_ATOMS: atom_id res chain seq x y z
N MET A 1 -18.64 -37.20 -26.57
CA MET A 1 -17.38 -37.11 -25.81
C MET A 1 -17.32 -35.67 -25.32
N ASN A 2 -17.88 -35.42 -24.13
CA ASN A 2 -18.00 -34.08 -23.59
C ASN A 2 -16.62 -33.64 -23.13
N MET A 3 -16.05 -32.63 -23.79
CA MET A 3 -14.83 -31.99 -23.34
C MET A 3 -15.14 -31.32 -22.01
N ASP A 4 -14.55 -31.89 -20.97
CA ASP A 4 -14.61 -31.43 -19.60
C ASP A 4 -14.36 -29.92 -19.53
N SER A 5 -15.28 -29.26 -18.82
CA SER A 5 -15.13 -27.94 -18.23
C SER A 5 -13.75 -27.84 -17.57
N GLN A 6 -12.78 -27.23 -18.25
CA GLN A 6 -11.57 -26.79 -17.58
C GLN A 6 -11.95 -25.67 -16.62
N ASP A 7 -12.19 -26.02 -15.36
CA ASP A 7 -12.25 -25.07 -14.27
C ASP A 7 -10.92 -24.33 -14.21
N ASN A 8 -10.92 -23.10 -14.72
CA ASN A 8 -9.80 -22.18 -14.56
C ASN A 8 -9.54 -22.02 -13.04
N PRO A 9 -8.36 -22.39 -12.52
CA PRO A 9 -8.06 -22.27 -11.08
C PRO A 9 -8.04 -20.81 -10.58
N PHE A 10 -8.17 -19.84 -11.50
CA PHE A 10 -8.20 -18.41 -11.24
C PHE A 10 -9.59 -17.78 -11.39
N LYS A 11 -10.63 -18.55 -11.76
CA LYS A 11 -11.98 -17.99 -11.96
C LYS A 11 -12.76 -18.02 -10.65
N ASN A 12 -12.65 -16.93 -9.90
CA ASN A 12 -13.37 -16.75 -8.65
C ASN A 12 -14.82 -16.29 -8.92
N SER A 13 -15.81 -17.12 -8.61
CA SER A 13 -17.22 -16.89 -8.98
C SER A 13 -18.06 -16.18 -7.90
N ASN A 14 -17.47 -15.79 -6.76
CA ASN A 14 -18.20 -15.11 -5.67
C ASN A 14 -17.44 -13.88 -5.11
N PHE A 15 -18.12 -12.73 -5.03
CA PHE A 15 -17.60 -11.48 -4.48
C PHE A 15 -16.99 -11.64 -3.07
N GLY A 16 -17.64 -12.44 -2.21
CA GLY A 16 -17.13 -12.73 -0.86
C GLY A 16 -15.78 -13.46 -0.85
N GLN A 17 -15.53 -14.32 -1.84
CA GLN A 17 -14.24 -15.00 -1.95
C GLN A 17 -13.15 -14.03 -2.45
N SER A 18 -13.48 -13.08 -3.34
CA SER A 18 -12.53 -12.05 -3.78
C SER A 18 -12.13 -11.12 -2.63
N LEU A 19 -13.09 -10.71 -1.79
CA LEU A 19 -12.80 -9.92 -0.59
C LEU A 19 -11.92 -10.69 0.41
N ARG A 20 -12.18 -12.00 0.58
CA ARG A 20 -11.35 -12.86 1.44
C ARG A 20 -9.91 -12.97 0.92
N CYS A 21 -9.72 -13.15 -0.39
CA CYS A 21 -8.38 -13.17 -0.97
C CYS A 21 -7.67 -11.82 -0.81
N ALA A 22 -8.36 -10.71 -1.05
CA ALA A 22 -7.81 -9.37 -0.88
C ALA A 22 -7.41 -9.08 0.57
N SER A 23 -8.24 -9.47 1.55
CA SER A 23 -7.95 -9.26 2.97
C SER A 23 -6.78 -10.13 3.46
N GLN A 24 -6.67 -11.36 2.98
CA GLN A 24 -5.52 -12.23 3.24
C GLN A 24 -4.23 -11.62 2.66
N GLY A 25 -4.28 -11.11 1.43
CA GLY A 25 -3.15 -10.42 0.80
C GLY A 25 -2.69 -9.19 1.60
N LEU A 26 -3.64 -8.37 2.03
CA LEU A 26 -3.34 -7.20 2.87
C LEU A 26 -2.71 -7.61 4.21
N PHE A 27 -3.27 -8.60 4.90
CA PHE A 27 -2.73 -9.06 6.18
C PHE A 27 -1.32 -9.65 6.04
N GLN A 28 -1.08 -10.40 4.96
CA GLN A 28 0.24 -10.95 4.66
C GLN A 28 1.26 -9.83 4.42
N ALA A 29 0.91 -8.81 3.62
CA ALA A 29 1.77 -7.66 3.38
C ALA A 29 2.08 -6.92 4.70
N ILE A 30 1.08 -6.68 5.54
CA ILE A 30 1.26 -6.03 6.85
C ILE A 30 2.20 -6.84 7.75
N LYS A 31 2.13 -8.17 7.70
CA LYS A 31 2.99 -9.04 8.53
C LYS A 31 4.43 -9.10 8.01
N SER A 32 4.62 -9.16 6.70
CA SER A 32 5.92 -9.29 6.04
C SER A 32 6.70 -7.97 6.04
N GLU A 33 6.04 -6.88 5.65
CA GLU A 33 6.74 -5.66 5.26
C GLU A 33 6.95 -4.70 6.43
N ARG A 34 8.22 -4.42 6.73
CA ARG A 34 8.59 -3.49 7.81
C ARG A 34 8.14 -2.05 7.51
N ASN A 35 8.31 -1.59 6.28
CA ASN A 35 7.95 -0.24 5.86
C ASN A 35 6.44 -0.03 5.95
N LEU A 36 5.63 -1.00 5.52
CA LEU A 36 4.18 -0.95 5.67
C LEU A 36 3.74 -0.81 7.13
N LYS A 37 4.37 -1.54 8.07
CA LYS A 37 4.10 -1.39 9.51
C LYS A 37 4.41 0.02 10.02
N ILE A 38 5.52 0.61 9.58
CA ILE A 38 5.91 1.97 9.96
C ILE A 38 4.88 2.97 9.43
N HIS A 39 4.49 2.86 8.15
CA HIS A 39 3.47 3.73 7.57
C HIS A 39 2.11 3.60 8.27
N LEU A 40 1.69 2.39 8.64
CA LEU A 40 0.48 2.18 9.42
C LEU A 40 0.56 2.78 10.83
N LEU A 41 1.69 2.64 11.51
CA LEU A 41 1.90 3.26 12.83
C LEU A 41 1.81 4.79 12.72
N LEU A 42 2.48 5.38 11.73
CA LEU A 42 2.42 6.83 11.47
C LEU A 42 0.99 7.28 11.12
N ALA A 43 0.25 6.50 10.34
CA ALA A 43 -1.15 6.76 10.02
C ALA A 43 -2.04 6.78 11.28
N VAL A 44 -1.83 5.85 12.21
CA VAL A 44 -2.55 5.82 13.49
C VAL A 44 -2.21 7.06 14.33
N ILE A 45 -0.92 7.43 14.42
CA ILE A 45 -0.48 8.62 15.16
C ILE A 45 -1.09 9.88 14.55
N ALA A 46 -0.99 10.07 13.23
CA ALA A 46 -1.56 11.22 12.54
C ALA A 46 -3.08 11.30 12.70
N SER A 47 -3.79 10.17 12.63
CA SER A 47 -5.24 10.14 12.86
C SER A 47 -5.60 10.49 14.31
N GLY A 48 -4.82 10.02 15.29
CA GLY A 48 -5.00 10.39 16.70
C GLY A 48 -4.82 11.89 16.92
N LEU A 49 -3.79 12.48 16.32
CA LEU A 49 -3.56 13.93 16.36
C LEU A 49 -4.69 14.71 15.67
N ALA A 50 -5.17 14.24 14.51
CA ALA A 50 -6.28 14.87 13.80
C ALA A 50 -7.58 14.87 14.62
N LEU A 51 -7.84 13.78 15.37
CA LEU A 51 -8.95 13.73 16.34
C LEU A 51 -8.74 14.74 17.47
N GLN A 52 -7.53 14.83 18.03
CA GLN A 52 -7.22 15.74 19.13
C GLN A 52 -7.34 17.21 18.72
N PHE A 53 -6.93 17.57 17.50
CA PHE A 53 -7.02 18.94 16.97
C PHE A 53 -8.41 19.30 16.42
N GLY A 54 -9.34 18.33 16.34
CA GLY A 54 -10.70 18.60 15.89
C GLY A 54 -10.81 18.89 14.40
N PHE A 55 -10.10 18.12 13.57
CA PHE A 55 -10.14 18.24 12.11
C PHE A 55 -11.57 18.22 11.56
N LYS A 56 -11.85 19.11 10.61
CA LYS A 56 -13.08 19.19 9.83
C LYS A 56 -13.16 18.06 8.82
N THR A 57 -14.36 17.82 8.29
CA THR A 57 -14.63 16.75 7.31
C THR A 57 -13.68 16.77 6.11
N ILE A 58 -13.35 17.95 5.58
CA ILE A 58 -12.46 18.07 4.42
C ILE A 58 -11.01 17.71 4.77
N GLU A 59 -10.54 18.09 5.96
CA GLU A 59 -9.18 17.78 6.44
C GLU A 59 -9.05 16.27 6.69
N TRP A 60 -10.09 15.63 7.23
CA TRP A 60 -10.19 14.18 7.32
C TRP A 60 -10.16 13.50 5.96
N ALA A 61 -10.94 13.99 4.99
CA ALA A 61 -10.95 13.41 3.65
C ALA A 61 -9.55 13.45 3.01
N ILE A 62 -8.85 14.58 3.15
CA ILE A 62 -7.48 14.74 2.66
C ILE A 62 -6.53 13.80 3.40
N LEU A 63 -6.61 13.71 4.73
CA LEU A 63 -5.78 12.83 5.54
C LEU A 63 -5.96 11.35 5.17
N ILE A 64 -7.21 10.90 5.03
CA ILE A 64 -7.55 9.52 4.67
C ILE A 64 -7.01 9.17 3.28
N VAL A 65 -7.22 10.04 2.28
CA VAL A 65 -6.69 9.83 0.92
C VAL A 65 -5.17 9.80 0.93
N THR A 66 -4.54 10.70 1.69
CA THR A 66 -3.08 10.79 1.80
C THR A 66 -2.49 9.50 2.38
N ILE A 67 -3.03 9.03 3.50
CA ILE A 67 -2.64 7.74 4.11
C ILE A 67 -2.89 6.59 3.12
N GLY A 68 -4.04 6.60 2.45
CA GLY A 68 -4.41 5.58 1.48
C GLY A 68 -3.43 5.46 0.32
N ILE A 69 -2.94 6.58 -0.22
CA ILE A 69 -1.97 6.61 -1.32
C ILE A 69 -0.61 6.04 -0.87
N VAL A 70 -0.15 6.35 0.34
CA VAL A 70 1.12 5.81 0.87
C VAL A 70 1.02 4.29 1.03
N ILE A 71 -0.06 3.79 1.64
CA ILE A 71 -0.29 2.34 1.80
C ILE A 71 -0.40 1.66 0.43
N PHE A 72 -1.14 2.27 -0.50
CA PHE A 72 -1.26 1.76 -1.87
C PHE A 72 0.11 1.66 -2.56
N SER A 73 0.94 2.70 -2.48
CA SER A 73 2.28 2.69 -3.08
C SER A 73 3.16 1.60 -2.49
N GLU A 74 3.09 1.37 -1.18
CA GLU A 74 3.84 0.30 -0.50
C GLU A 74 3.39 -1.09 -0.99
N LEU A 75 2.08 -1.33 -1.09
CA LEU A 75 1.54 -2.60 -1.59
C LEU A 75 1.94 -2.87 -3.04
N ILE A 76 1.98 -1.83 -3.88
CA ILE A 76 2.46 -1.93 -5.26
C ILE A 76 3.96 -2.23 -5.28
N ASN A 77 4.76 -1.59 -4.42
CA ASN A 77 6.19 -1.90 -4.28
C ASN A 77 6.41 -3.37 -3.93
N THR A 78 5.75 -3.88 -2.89
CA THR A 78 5.83 -5.29 -2.49
C THR A 78 5.39 -6.24 -3.60
N SER A 79 4.34 -5.86 -4.35
CA SER A 79 3.85 -6.68 -5.48
C SER A 79 4.89 -6.75 -6.60
N ILE A 80 5.55 -5.64 -6.92
CA ILE A 80 6.62 -5.59 -7.92
C ILE A 80 7.83 -6.39 -7.45
N GLU A 81 8.24 -6.25 -6.20
CA GLU A 81 9.33 -7.04 -5.61
C GLU A 81 9.05 -8.55 -5.69
N ALA A 82 7.84 -8.98 -5.33
CA ALA A 82 7.44 -10.39 -5.40
C ALA A 82 7.48 -10.95 -6.83
N VAL A 83 7.03 -10.16 -7.83
CA VAL A 83 7.09 -10.57 -9.24
C VAL A 83 8.54 -10.66 -9.72
N ILE A 84 9.39 -9.71 -9.34
CA ILE A 84 10.81 -9.72 -9.72
C ILE A 84 11.52 -10.91 -9.07
N ASP A 85 11.26 -11.18 -7.78
CA ASP A 85 11.86 -12.30 -7.05
C ASP A 85 11.40 -13.65 -7.62
N LEU A 86 10.16 -13.74 -8.11
CA LEU A 86 9.67 -14.92 -8.82
C LEU A 86 10.44 -15.16 -10.14
N ILE A 87 10.69 -14.10 -10.92
CA ILE A 87 11.31 -14.20 -12.25
C ILE A 87 12.82 -14.44 -12.14
N VAL A 88 13.48 -13.67 -11.29
CA VAL A 88 14.95 -13.59 -11.23
C VAL A 88 15.52 -14.59 -10.22
N LYS A 89 14.73 -14.96 -9.19
CA LYS A 89 15.15 -15.82 -8.08
C LYS A 89 16.44 -15.28 -7.44
N ASP A 90 17.47 -16.11 -7.33
CA ASP A 90 18.76 -15.76 -6.72
C ASP A 90 19.78 -15.17 -7.70
N GLN A 91 19.38 -14.90 -8.95
CA GLN A 91 20.29 -14.31 -9.94
C GLN A 91 20.28 -12.78 -9.87
N TRP A 92 21.35 -12.14 -10.31
CA TRP A 92 21.37 -10.69 -10.44
C TRP A 92 21.04 -10.28 -11.88
N HIS A 93 20.12 -9.32 -12.04
CA HIS A 93 19.78 -8.77 -13.34
C HIS A 93 19.66 -7.22 -13.29
N PRO A 94 20.31 -6.47 -14.20
CA PRO A 94 20.34 -5.01 -14.13
C PRO A 94 18.95 -4.38 -14.27
N LEU A 95 18.07 -4.96 -15.09
CA LEU A 95 16.68 -4.50 -15.21
C LEU A 95 15.86 -4.77 -13.94
N ALA A 96 16.14 -5.85 -13.23
CA ALA A 96 15.45 -6.19 -11.98
C ALA A 96 15.81 -5.19 -10.89
N LYS A 97 17.10 -4.85 -10.78
CA LYS A 97 17.56 -3.77 -9.90
C LYS A 97 16.86 -2.46 -10.24
N LYS A 98 16.87 -2.06 -11.52
CA LYS A 98 16.21 -0.81 -11.96
C LYS A 98 14.72 -0.78 -11.60
N ALA A 99 14.00 -1.89 -11.80
CA ALA A 99 12.58 -1.97 -11.48
C ALA A 99 12.32 -1.87 -9.96
N LYS A 100 13.11 -2.54 -9.11
CA LYS A 100 13.04 -2.41 -7.66
C LYS A 100 13.36 -0.98 -7.20
N ASP A 101 14.41 -0.36 -7.75
CA ASP A 101 14.82 1.01 -7.40
C ASP A 101 13.70 2.02 -7.73
N ILE A 102 13.03 1.86 -8.89
CA ILE A 102 11.91 2.73 -9.28
C ILE A 102 10.67 2.51 -8.39
N ALA A 103 10.37 1.26 -8.04
CA ALA A 103 9.25 0.95 -7.15
C ALA A 103 9.47 1.56 -5.75
N ALA A 104 10.68 1.43 -5.19
CA ALA A 104 11.06 2.07 -3.94
C ALA A 104 11.03 3.61 -4.03
N ALA A 105 11.43 4.19 -5.18
CA ALA A 105 11.34 5.63 -5.41
C ALA A 105 9.89 6.13 -5.41
N ALA A 106 8.93 5.34 -5.91
CA ALA A 106 7.51 5.72 -5.86
C ALA A 106 6.98 5.81 -4.41
N VAL A 107 7.37 4.87 -3.55
CA VAL A 107 7.07 4.92 -2.10
C VAL A 107 7.70 6.17 -1.48
N LEU A 108 8.96 6.47 -1.81
CA LEU A 108 9.63 7.67 -1.28
C LEU A 108 8.91 8.96 -1.68
N VAL A 109 8.50 9.09 -2.95
CA VAL A 109 7.77 10.27 -3.44
C VAL A 109 6.43 10.41 -2.71
N THR A 110 5.67 9.33 -2.57
CA THR A 110 4.37 9.38 -1.86
C THR A 110 4.54 9.69 -0.38
N ALA A 111 5.60 9.19 0.27
CA ALA A 111 5.93 9.54 1.65
C ALA A 111 6.28 11.04 1.83
N ILE A 112 7.06 11.62 0.91
CA ILE A 112 7.39 13.06 0.93
C ILE A 112 6.12 13.89 0.74
N VAL A 113 5.29 13.55 -0.24
CA VAL A 113 4.02 14.24 -0.49
C VAL A 113 3.11 14.14 0.74
N SER A 114 3.02 12.97 1.36
CA SER A 114 2.26 12.77 2.60
C SER A 114 2.77 13.64 3.75
N MET A 115 4.09 13.81 3.87
CA MET A 115 4.68 14.68 4.88
C MET A 115 4.32 16.16 4.63
N LEU A 116 4.37 16.61 3.37
CA LEU A 116 4.00 17.97 3.00
C LEU A 116 2.51 18.25 3.24
N ILE A 117 1.62 17.33 2.84
CA ILE A 117 0.18 17.46 3.11
C ILE A 117 -0.07 17.45 4.62
N GLY A 118 0.58 16.55 5.36
CA GLY A 118 0.50 16.52 6.82
C GLY A 118 0.90 17.86 7.43
N ALA A 119 2.02 18.44 7.02
CA ALA A 119 2.44 19.76 7.48
C ALA A 119 1.37 20.81 7.20
N LEU A 120 0.80 20.86 5.99
CA LEU A 120 -0.27 21.81 5.65
C LEU A 120 -1.54 21.63 6.48
N LEU A 121 -1.90 20.40 6.84
CA LEU A 121 -3.09 20.11 7.67
C LEU A 121 -2.87 20.44 9.15
N PHE A 122 -1.68 20.15 9.70
CA PHE A 122 -1.42 20.30 11.13
C PHE A 122 -0.90 21.70 11.52
N LEU A 123 -0.20 22.41 10.63
CA LEU A 123 0.40 23.71 10.93
C LEU A 123 -0.60 24.77 11.43
N PRO A 124 -1.83 24.90 10.89
CA PRO A 124 -2.82 25.86 11.38
C PRO A 124 -3.35 25.58 12.80
N TYR A 125 -3.14 24.37 13.33
CA TYR A 125 -3.56 24.01 14.69
C TYR A 125 -2.44 24.17 15.72
N LEU A 126 -1.21 24.45 15.27
CA LEU A 126 -0.03 24.62 16.13
C LEU A 126 0.30 26.09 16.41
N PHE A 127 -0.23 27.03 15.61
CA PHE A 127 -0.01 28.48 15.71
C PHE A 127 -1.34 29.22 15.65
#